data_AF-A0A4U0YTR0-F1
#
_entry.id   AF-A0A4U0YTR0-F1
#
_cell.length_a   1.000
_cell.length_b   1.000
_cell.length_c   1.000
_cell.angle_alpha   90.00
_cell.angle_beta   90.00
_cell.angle_gamma   90.00
#
_symmetry.space_group_name_H-M   'P 1'
#
loop_
_entity.id
_entity.type
_entity.pdbx_description
1 polymer ?
#
loop_
_entity_poly.entity_id
_entity_poly.type
_entity_poly.pdbx_seq_one_letter_code
_entity_poly.pdbx_strand_id
1 'polypeptide(L)'
;RQQRDGAAWFVEWLTLPQLCLSTGRALAQAGDLAGRISPDTAAMVRGLDDGSGLIHAEAYSFALARHMPRPEAQAKIKSLCAEARPGGPSLDALVAGAFPELDLTAAGGLGTAPAEARAFAAAAGA
;
A
#
# COMPACT_ATOMS: atom_id res chain seq x y z
N ARG A 1 24.66 19.92 49.16
CA ARG A 1 23.50 19.28 48.49
C ARG A 1 23.01 20.24 47.40
N GLN A 2 23.41 20.05 46.14
CA GLN A 2 22.77 20.72 45.02
C GLN A 2 21.43 19.98 44.81
N GLN A 3 20.30 20.59 45.15
CA GLN A 3 18.98 19.92 45.09
C GLN A 3 18.28 20.08 43.73
N ARG A 4 18.86 20.84 42.80
CA ARG A 4 18.32 21.03 41.45
C ARG A 4 19.45 21.31 40.47
N ASP A 5 19.41 20.64 39.32
CA ASP A 5 20.30 20.91 38.20
C ASP A 5 19.79 22.15 37.43
N GLY A 6 20.54 23.24 37.51
CA GLY A 6 20.19 24.48 36.82
C GLY A 6 20.32 24.37 35.29
N ALA A 7 21.30 23.62 34.79
CA ALA A 7 21.51 23.48 33.35
C ALA A 7 20.35 22.70 32.71
N ALA A 8 19.96 21.57 33.30
CA ALA A 8 18.80 20.80 32.83
C ALA A 8 17.51 21.64 32.89
N TRP A 9 17.31 22.39 33.97
CA TRP A 9 16.12 23.22 34.15
C TRP A 9 16.00 24.35 33.12
N PHE A 10 17.11 25.03 32.78
CA PHE A 10 17.10 26.05 31.73
C PHE A 10 16.86 25.46 30.35
N VAL A 11 17.37 24.25 30.08
CA VAL A 11 17.10 23.56 28.82
C VAL A 11 15.62 23.24 28.68
N GLU A 12 14.96 22.75 29.73
CA GLU A 12 13.51 22.51 29.73
C GLU A 12 12.73 23.80 29.41
N TRP A 13 13.13 24.93 30.00
CA TRP A 13 12.48 26.22 29.74
C TRP A 13 12.58 26.68 28.30
N LEU A 14 13.70 26.41 27.64
CA LEU A 14 13.90 26.77 26.25
C LEU A 14 13.21 25.78 25.29
N THR A 15 13.18 24.49 25.65
CA THR A 15 12.77 23.42 24.73
C THR A 15 11.29 23.08 24.83
N LEU A 16 10.72 23.01 26.05
CA LEU A 16 9.33 22.60 26.25
C LEU A 16 8.33 23.52 25.53
N PRO A 17 8.45 24.87 25.58
CA PRO A 17 7.54 25.72 24.84
C PRO A 17 7.61 25.49 23.33
N GLN A 18 8.81 25.29 22.79
CA GLN A 18 8.99 25.05 21.35
C GLN A 18 8.41 23.71 20.91
N LEU A 19 8.53 22.66 21.74
CA LEU A 19 7.89 21.37 21.49
C LEU A 19 6.37 21.50 21.46
N CYS A 20 5.78 22.22 22.41
CA CYS A 20 4.33 22.44 22.45
C CYS A 20 3.85 23.27 21.24
N LEU A 21 4.54 24.36 20.91
CA LEU A 21 4.17 25.25 19.79
C LEU A 21 4.29 24.54 18.43
N SER A 22 5.41 23.85 18.19
CA SER A 22 5.63 23.12 16.94
C SER A 22 4.62 21.98 16.77
N THR A 23 4.34 21.23 17.85
CA THR A 23 3.33 20.17 17.85
C THR A 23 1.94 20.73 17.61
N GLY A 24 1.58 21.83 18.28
CA GLY A 24 0.31 22.52 18.08
C GLY A 24 0.12 22.95 16.62
N ARG A 25 1.16 23.54 16.00
CA ARG A 25 1.11 23.91 14.58
C ARG A 25 1.00 22.69 13.66
N ALA A 26 1.75 21.64 13.94
CA ALA A 26 1.71 20.41 13.16
C ALA A 26 0.31 19.77 13.20
N LEU A 27 -0.32 19.69 14.38
CA LEU A 27 -1.68 19.17 14.55
C LEU A 27 -2.72 20.01 13.81
N ALA A 28 -2.62 21.34 13.88
CA ALA A 28 -3.52 22.23 13.14
C ALA A 28 -3.41 21.99 11.63
N GLN A 29 -2.19 21.92 11.10
CA GLN A 29 -1.98 21.65 9.68
C GLN A 29 -2.40 20.24 9.26
N ALA A 30 -2.17 19.24 10.12
CA ALA A 30 -2.63 17.88 9.87
C ALA A 30 -4.16 17.79 9.82
N GLY A 31 -4.86 18.50 10.72
CA GLY A 31 -6.31 18.61 10.69
C GLY A 31 -6.84 19.26 9.41
N ASP A 32 -6.24 20.38 8.99
CA ASP A 32 -6.59 21.05 7.74
C ASP A 32 -6.37 20.14 6.51
N LEU A 33 -5.25 19.43 6.47
CA LEU A 33 -4.93 18.51 5.38
C LEU A 33 -5.89 17.32 5.36
N ALA A 34 -6.13 16.68 6.51
CA ALA A 34 -7.01 15.52 6.62
C ALA A 34 -8.45 15.83 6.19
N GLY A 35 -8.94 17.05 6.45
CA GLY A 35 -10.28 17.47 6.03
C GLY A 35 -10.41 17.88 4.55
N ARG A 36 -9.29 18.02 3.82
CA ARG A 36 -9.28 18.53 2.43
C ARG A 36 -8.69 17.56 1.42
N ILE A 37 -7.85 16.62 1.87
CA ILE A 37 -7.23 15.64 1.00
C ILE A 37 -8.32 14.77 0.38
N SER A 38 -8.23 14.56 -0.94
CA SER A 38 -9.16 13.73 -1.71
C SER A 38 -8.34 12.86 -2.66
N PRO A 39 -8.69 11.59 -2.86
CA PRO A 39 -7.98 10.72 -3.79
C PRO A 39 -8.23 11.14 -5.24
N ASP A 40 -7.15 11.27 -6.02
CA ASP A 40 -7.24 11.24 -7.48
C ASP A 40 -7.21 9.78 -7.95
N THR A 41 -8.40 9.19 -8.05
CA THR A 41 -8.55 7.78 -8.44
C THR A 41 -7.96 7.48 -9.81
N ALA A 42 -8.02 8.44 -10.74
CA ALA A 42 -7.46 8.27 -12.08
C ALA A 42 -5.93 8.25 -12.04
N ALA A 43 -5.30 9.13 -11.24
CA ALA A 43 -3.85 9.09 -11.04
C ALA A 43 -3.40 7.82 -10.31
N MET A 44 -4.16 7.35 -9.32
CA MET A 44 -3.86 6.10 -8.62
C MET A 44 -3.90 4.90 -9.56
N VAL A 45 -4.92 4.81 -10.42
CA VAL A 45 -5.02 3.74 -11.44
C VAL A 45 -3.84 3.81 -12.41
N ARG A 46 -3.52 5.01 -12.93
CA ARG A 46 -2.34 5.19 -13.80
C ARG A 46 -1.03 4.83 -13.11
N GLY A 47 -0.92 5.04 -11.80
CA GLY A 47 0.27 4.69 -11.02
C GLY A 47 0.44 3.19 -10.81
N LEU A 48 -0.65 2.42 -10.84
CA LEU A 48 -0.63 0.95 -10.74
C LEU A 48 -0.34 0.28 -12.08
N ASP A 49 -0.67 0.94 -13.19
CA ASP A 49 -0.47 0.43 -14.54
C ASP A 49 0.89 0.87 -15.11
N ASP A 50 1.89 0.00 -15.00
CA ASP A 50 3.20 0.16 -15.63
C ASP A 50 3.24 -0.40 -17.07
N GLY A 51 2.10 -0.84 -17.60
CA GLY A 51 1.96 -1.48 -18.91
C GLY A 51 2.45 -2.92 -18.99
N SER A 52 2.98 -3.50 -17.90
CA SER A 52 3.45 -4.90 -17.86
C SER A 52 2.45 -5.84 -17.18
N GLY A 53 1.63 -5.33 -16.26
CA GLY A 53 0.70 -6.14 -15.46
C GLY A 53 1.38 -7.05 -14.43
N LEU A 54 2.69 -6.89 -14.20
CA LEU A 54 3.48 -7.74 -13.29
C LEU A 54 3.03 -7.63 -11.83
N ILE A 55 2.40 -6.51 -11.44
CA ILE A 55 1.81 -6.31 -10.11
C ILE A 55 0.80 -7.41 -9.73
N HIS A 56 0.23 -8.10 -10.72
CA HIS A 56 -0.76 -9.16 -10.55
C HIS A 56 -0.18 -10.59 -10.45
N ALA A 57 1.14 -10.76 -10.61
CA ALA A 57 1.78 -12.08 -10.74
C ALA A 57 1.52 -13.04 -9.56
N GLU A 58 1.55 -12.53 -8.34
CA GLU A 58 1.29 -13.36 -7.15
C GLU A 58 -0.14 -13.90 -7.17
N ALA A 59 -1.11 -13.05 -7.49
CA ALA A 59 -2.51 -13.44 -7.50
C ALA A 59 -2.81 -14.47 -8.59
N TYR A 60 -2.18 -14.38 -9.77
CA TYR A 60 -2.24 -15.43 -10.78
C TYR A 60 -1.61 -16.74 -10.30
N SER A 61 -0.50 -16.68 -9.55
CA SER A 61 0.12 -17.87 -8.98
C SER A 61 -0.82 -18.58 -7.99
N PHE A 62 -1.55 -17.82 -7.17
CA PHE A 62 -2.56 -18.35 -6.26
C PHE A 62 -3.78 -18.91 -6.97
N ALA A 63 -4.30 -18.22 -7.99
CA ALA A 63 -5.42 -18.68 -8.78
C ALA A 63 -5.07 -20.01 -9.47
N LEU A 64 -3.89 -20.08 -10.10
CA LEU A 64 -3.43 -21.28 -10.79
C LEU A 64 -3.13 -22.43 -9.82
N ALA A 65 -2.65 -22.14 -8.61
CA ALA A 65 -2.44 -23.15 -7.55
C ALA A 65 -3.72 -23.84 -7.06
N ARG A 66 -4.92 -23.33 -7.43
CA ARG A 66 -6.19 -24.05 -7.20
C ARG A 66 -6.38 -25.24 -8.14
N HIS A 67 -5.62 -25.28 -9.24
CA HIS A 67 -5.74 -26.29 -10.30
C HIS A 67 -4.49 -27.17 -10.44
N MET A 68 -3.35 -26.78 -9.86
CA MET A 68 -2.09 -27.54 -9.92
C MET A 68 -1.23 -27.30 -8.67
N PRO A 69 -0.17 -28.12 -8.43
CA PRO A 69 0.74 -27.90 -7.32
C PRO A 69 1.32 -26.49 -7.33
N ARG A 70 1.33 -25.86 -6.14
CA ARG A 70 1.78 -24.47 -5.98
C ARG A 70 3.18 -24.17 -6.55
N PRO A 71 4.21 -25.04 -6.40
CA PRO A 71 5.51 -24.80 -7.01
C PRO A 71 5.45 -24.73 -8.55
N GLU A 72 4.61 -25.56 -9.18
CA GLU A 72 4.43 -25.57 -10.64
C GLU A 72 3.69 -24.32 -11.12
N ALA A 73 2.65 -23.90 -10.39
CA ALA A 73 1.92 -22.67 -10.66
C ALA A 73 2.86 -21.45 -10.62
N GLN A 74 3.68 -21.35 -9.57
CA GLN A 74 4.67 -20.27 -9.44
C GLN A 74 5.73 -20.31 -10.55
N ALA A 75 6.22 -21.50 -10.93
CA ALA A 75 7.19 -21.63 -12.01
C ALA A 75 6.60 -21.19 -13.37
N LYS A 76 5.34 -21.56 -13.65
CA LYS A 76 4.62 -21.15 -14.87
C LYS A 76 4.41 -19.63 -14.92
N ILE A 77 3.89 -19.03 -13.85
CA ILE A 77 3.69 -17.58 -13.82
C ILE A 77 5.03 -16.84 -13.91
N LYS A 78 6.08 -17.32 -13.25
CA LYS A 78 7.43 -16.74 -13.35
C LYS A 78 7.96 -16.75 -14.79
N SER A 79 7.69 -17.81 -15.56
CA SER A 79 8.04 -17.87 -16.98
C SER A 79 7.32 -16.77 -17.76
N LEU A 80 6.00 -16.62 -17.56
CA LEU A 80 5.21 -15.60 -18.23
C LEU A 80 5.61 -14.18 -17.83
N CYS A 81 5.99 -13.95 -16.57
CA CYS A 81 6.54 -12.68 -16.11
C CYS A 81 7.83 -12.29 -16.84
N ALA A 82 8.64 -13.26 -17.26
CA ALA A 82 9.86 -12.97 -18.03
C ALA A 82 9.57 -12.52 -19.46
N GLU A 83 8.38 -12.82 -19.99
CA GLU A 83 7.93 -12.42 -21.32
C GLU A 83 7.18 -11.07 -21.30
N ALA A 84 6.51 -10.77 -20.19
CA ALA A 84 5.77 -9.53 -19.97
C ALA A 84 6.71 -8.31 -19.96
N ARG A 85 6.33 -7.26 -20.69
CA ARG A 85 7.11 -6.02 -20.76
C ARG A 85 6.23 -4.83 -21.15
N PRO A 86 6.56 -3.60 -20.69
CA PRO A 86 5.89 -2.39 -21.15
C PRO A 86 5.95 -2.26 -22.68
N GLY A 87 4.80 -1.99 -23.32
CA GLY A 87 4.69 -1.90 -24.78
C GLY A 87 4.74 -3.24 -25.53
N GLY A 88 4.81 -4.37 -24.81
CA GLY A 88 4.63 -5.72 -25.33
C GLY A 88 3.34 -6.36 -24.81
N PRO A 89 3.20 -7.69 -24.87
CA PRO A 89 2.09 -8.36 -24.22
C PRO A 89 2.24 -8.20 -22.70
N SER A 90 1.17 -7.77 -22.06
CA SER A 90 1.05 -7.68 -20.62
C SER A 90 0.84 -9.07 -20.01
N LEU A 91 1.14 -9.21 -18.72
CA LEU A 91 1.06 -10.50 -18.03
C LEU A 91 -0.35 -11.09 -18.04
N ASP A 92 -1.38 -10.26 -17.89
CA ASP A 92 -2.79 -10.67 -18.00
C ASP A 92 -3.10 -11.28 -19.38
N ALA A 93 -2.61 -10.68 -20.47
CA ALA A 93 -2.78 -11.21 -21.82
C ALA A 93 -2.05 -12.56 -22.00
N LEU A 94 -0.83 -12.68 -21.46
CA LEU A 94 -0.06 -13.93 -21.50
C LEU A 94 -0.72 -15.05 -20.69
N VAL A 95 -1.24 -14.73 -19.51
CA VAL A 95 -1.96 -15.68 -18.65
C VAL A 95 -3.29 -16.08 -19.29
N ALA A 96 -4.06 -15.14 -19.85
CA ALA A 96 -5.30 -15.42 -20.56
C ALA A 96 -5.09 -16.40 -21.74
N GLY A 97 -3.99 -16.22 -22.49
CA GLY A 97 -3.64 -17.12 -23.59
C GLY A 97 -3.20 -18.51 -23.13
N ALA A 98 -2.42 -18.59 -22.04
CA ALA A 98 -1.91 -19.86 -21.52
C ALA A 98 -2.96 -20.66 -20.71
N PHE A 99 -3.90 -19.96 -20.07
CA PHE A 99 -4.92 -20.55 -19.19
C PHE A 99 -6.28 -19.85 -19.39
N PRO A 100 -7.01 -20.15 -20.48
CA PRO A 100 -8.28 -19.48 -20.81
C PRO A 100 -9.38 -19.66 -19.75
N GLU A 101 -9.33 -20.77 -19.02
CA GLU A 101 -10.29 -21.13 -17.97
C GLU A 101 -10.02 -20.41 -16.64
N LEU A 102 -8.89 -19.69 -16.51
CA LEU A 102 -8.50 -19.05 -15.26
C LEU A 102 -9.24 -17.72 -15.07
N ASP A 103 -9.93 -17.58 -13.94
CA ASP A 103 -10.56 -16.33 -13.56
C ASP A 103 -9.51 -15.25 -13.21
N LEU A 104 -9.29 -14.32 -14.14
CA LEU A 104 -8.32 -13.23 -13.99
C LEU A 104 -8.82 -12.11 -13.07
N THR A 105 -10.12 -12.07 -12.74
CA THR A 105 -10.67 -11.05 -11.84
C THR A 105 -10.16 -11.22 -10.40
N ALA A 106 -9.70 -12.42 -10.05
CA ALA A 106 -9.04 -12.71 -8.78
C ALA A 106 -7.75 -11.91 -8.56
N ALA A 107 -7.16 -11.32 -9.61
CA ALA A 107 -5.87 -10.67 -9.54
C ALA A 107 -5.86 -9.22 -9.00
N GLY A 108 -7.03 -8.65 -8.73
CA GLY A 108 -7.20 -7.29 -8.21
C GLY A 108 -7.66 -7.19 -6.76
N GLY A 109 -7.53 -8.27 -5.98
CA GLY A 109 -8.01 -8.29 -4.59
C GLY A 109 -7.27 -7.32 -3.68
N LEU A 110 -8.00 -6.49 -2.93
CA LEU A 110 -7.45 -5.57 -1.92
C LEU A 110 -7.05 -6.27 -0.60
N GLY A 111 -7.03 -7.60 -0.58
CA GLY A 111 -6.78 -8.39 0.63
C GLY A 111 -7.69 -7.97 1.79
N THR A 112 -7.08 -7.70 2.95
CA THR A 112 -7.76 -7.23 4.17
C THR A 112 -7.94 -5.72 4.26
N ALA A 113 -7.39 -4.93 3.32
CA ALA A 113 -7.36 -3.47 3.41
C ALA A 113 -8.75 -2.83 3.65
N PRO A 114 -9.84 -3.24 2.97
CA PRO A 114 -11.16 -2.68 3.24
C PRO A 114 -11.69 -3.02 4.64
N ALA A 115 -11.34 -4.20 5.18
CA ALA A 115 -11.74 -4.61 6.51
C ALA A 115 -10.95 -3.83 7.58
N GLU A 116 -9.64 -3.66 7.38
CA GLU A 116 -8.77 -2.85 8.25
C GLU A 116 -9.21 -1.39 8.30
N ALA A 117 -9.51 -0.78 7.15
CA ALA A 117 -9.98 0.60 7.08
C ALA A 117 -11.30 0.80 7.86
N ARG A 118 -12.25 -0.15 7.73
CA ARG A 118 -13.50 -0.12 8.49
C ARG A 118 -13.30 -0.35 9.99
N ALA A 119 -12.41 -1.27 10.36
CA ALA A 119 -12.08 -1.54 11.75
C ALA A 119 -11.44 -0.32 12.43
N PHE A 120 -10.54 0.37 11.73
CA PHE A 120 -9.95 1.62 12.18
C PHE A 120 -11.01 2.70 12.39
N ALA A 121 -11.91 2.92 11.41
CA ALA A 121 -12.99 3.90 11.54
C ALA A 121 -13.89 3.62 12.75
N ALA A 122 -14.27 2.36 12.96
CA ALA A 122 -15.07 1.95 14.12
C ALA A 122 -14.34 2.19 15.45
N ALA A 123 -13.04 1.89 15.53
CA ALA A 123 -12.24 2.12 16.73
C ALA A 123 -12.02 3.60 17.03
N ALA A 124 -11.93 4.45 16.00
CA ALA A 124 -11.77 5.89 16.12
C ALA A 124 -13.08 6.63 16.47
N GLY A 125 -14.23 5.94 16.48
CA GLY A 125 -15.54 6.53 16.72
C GLY A 125 -16.03 7.44 15.59
N ALA A 126 -15.59 7.16 14.36
CA ALA A 126 -16.02 7.87 13.15
C ALA A 126 -17.40 7.41 12.66
#